data_AF-M8CJI0-F1
#
_entry.id   AF-M8CJI0-F1
#
_cell.length_a   1.000
_cell.length_b   1.000
_cell.length_c   1.000
_cell.angle_alpha   90.00
_cell.angle_beta   90.00
_cell.angle_gamma   90.00
#
_symmetry.space_group_name_H-M   'P 1'
#
loop_
_entity.id
_entity.type
_entity.pdbx_description
1 polymer ?
#
loop_
_entity_poly.entity_id
_entity_poly.type
_entity_poly.pdbx_seq_one_letter_code
_entity_poly.pdbx_strand_id
1 'polypeptide(L)'
;MKALQPGTRYSYKVGNDSGGWSETHSFISRDAEANETIAFLFGDLGTYVPYNTYFRTPQESLSTVKWILRDLQALNDKPAIISHIGDISYAKGYAWLWDHFFEQIEPIAASTPYHVCIGNHEYDWPSQPWKPSWAAKVYNGKDGGGECGVPYSIKFRMPGNSSLPTGTNAPDTRNLYYSLDAGVVHFVYMSTETDFTRGSDQYNYIKADLERVNRSRTPFVVFQGHRPMYTSSNEAKDAAHREQMIQHLEPLFVEHGVTLALWGHIHRYERFCPMKSYRCLNTSSSFVYPGAPVHVVIGMAGQDFQPMCPYSLSRNGPCTVAASSV
;
A
#
# COMPACT_ATOMS: atom_id res chain seq x y z
N MET A 1 13.44 -16.15 -9.83
CA MET A 1 14.88 -16.32 -10.21
C MET A 1 15.73 -16.13 -8.96
N LYS A 2 16.91 -16.77 -8.86
CA LYS A 2 17.80 -16.68 -7.69
C LYS A 2 19.20 -16.26 -8.15
N ALA A 3 20.01 -15.71 -7.23
CA ALA A 3 21.40 -15.31 -7.48
C ALA A 3 21.58 -14.34 -8.66
N LEU A 4 20.70 -13.34 -8.77
CA LEU A 4 20.81 -12.27 -9.75
C LEU A 4 21.92 -11.29 -9.33
N GLN A 5 22.68 -10.79 -10.30
CA GLN A 5 23.58 -9.65 -10.08
C GLN A 5 22.73 -8.39 -9.85
N PRO A 6 23.07 -7.51 -8.89
CA PRO A 6 22.34 -6.25 -8.67
C PRO A 6 22.31 -5.35 -9.90
N GLY A 7 21.22 -4.60 -10.10
CA GLY A 7 21.12 -3.57 -11.14
C GLY A 7 21.34 -4.06 -12.58
N THR A 8 21.07 -5.34 -12.84
CA THR A 8 21.43 -6.02 -14.09
C THR A 8 20.18 -6.40 -14.88
N ARG A 9 20.22 -6.22 -16.20
CA ARG A 9 19.14 -6.60 -17.11
C ARG A 9 19.09 -8.12 -17.30
N TYR A 10 17.92 -8.70 -17.09
CA TYR A 10 17.63 -10.11 -17.37
C TYR A 10 16.46 -10.21 -18.34
N SER A 11 16.59 -11.10 -19.32
CA SER A 11 15.47 -11.49 -20.21
C SER A 11 14.86 -12.80 -19.76
N TYR A 12 13.56 -12.97 -19.93
CA TYR A 12 12.84 -14.16 -19.51
C TYR A 12 11.62 -14.46 -20.37
N LYS A 13 11.20 -15.73 -20.33
CA LYS A 13 9.91 -16.22 -20.84
C LYS A 13 9.22 -17.03 -19.75
N VAL A 14 7.90 -17.05 -19.77
CA VAL A 14 7.06 -17.88 -18.89
C VAL A 14 6.24 -18.84 -19.75
N GLY A 15 6.06 -20.07 -19.29
CA GLY A 15 5.34 -21.08 -20.06
C GLY A 15 5.81 -22.49 -19.76
N ASN A 16 5.42 -23.41 -20.63
CA ASN A 16 5.88 -24.79 -20.62
C ASN A 16 5.70 -25.40 -22.03
N ASP A 17 6.37 -26.52 -22.30
CA ASP A 17 6.40 -27.12 -23.64
C ASP A 17 5.03 -27.61 -24.15
N SER A 18 4.07 -27.85 -23.25
CA SER A 18 2.71 -28.28 -23.61
C SER A 18 1.74 -27.12 -23.88
N GLY A 19 1.90 -25.99 -23.20
CA GLY A 19 1.02 -24.82 -23.26
C GLY A 19 1.60 -23.66 -24.07
N GLY A 20 2.84 -23.80 -24.56
CA GLY A 20 3.57 -22.74 -25.23
C GLY A 20 4.36 -21.85 -24.26
N TRP A 21 5.16 -20.97 -24.86
CA TRP A 21 6.01 -20.01 -24.17
C TRP A 21 5.57 -18.59 -24.53
N SER A 22 5.62 -17.69 -23.56
CA SER A 22 5.34 -16.26 -23.77
C SER A 22 6.32 -15.62 -24.76
N GLU A 23 6.00 -14.38 -25.14
CA GLU A 23 7.01 -13.46 -25.67
C GLU A 23 8.15 -13.25 -24.67
N THR A 24 9.29 -12.77 -25.19
CA THR A 24 10.42 -12.43 -24.32
C THR A 24 10.14 -11.11 -23.60
N HIS A 25 10.18 -11.14 -22.28
CA HIS A 25 10.15 -9.96 -21.42
C HIS A 25 11.55 -9.69 -20.85
N SER A 26 11.77 -8.50 -20.30
CA SER A 26 13.00 -8.20 -19.56
C SER A 26 12.75 -7.26 -18.39
N PHE A 27 13.56 -7.38 -17.35
CA PHE A 27 13.53 -6.52 -16.16
C PHE A 27 14.95 -6.21 -15.69
N ILE A 28 15.11 -5.15 -14.90
CA ILE A 28 16.34 -4.85 -14.17
C ILE A 28 16.21 -5.41 -12.76
N SER A 29 17.17 -6.23 -12.33
CA SER A 29 17.20 -6.76 -10.97
C SER A 29 17.36 -5.64 -9.93
N ARG A 30 16.75 -5.85 -8.75
CA ARG A 30 16.88 -4.93 -7.62
C ARG A 30 18.35 -4.72 -7.24
N ASP A 31 18.70 -3.48 -6.96
CA ASP A 31 19.99 -3.10 -6.39
C ASP A 31 19.80 -2.55 -4.98
N ALA A 32 20.24 -3.31 -3.98
CA ALA A 32 20.14 -2.94 -2.57
C ALA A 32 21.36 -2.15 -2.06
N GLU A 33 22.37 -1.96 -2.91
CA GLU A 33 23.55 -1.14 -2.60
C GLU A 33 23.60 0.15 -3.44
N ALA A 34 22.60 0.38 -4.29
CA ALA A 34 22.46 1.62 -5.05
C ALA A 34 22.38 2.84 -4.12
N ASN A 35 23.01 3.93 -4.52
CA ASN A 35 23.01 5.21 -3.79
C ASN A 35 21.76 6.06 -4.05
N GLU A 36 20.81 5.56 -4.85
CA GLU A 36 19.54 6.18 -5.17
C GLU A 36 18.42 5.14 -5.19
N THR A 37 17.18 5.59 -5.03
CA THR A 37 15.98 4.76 -5.13
C THR A 37 14.98 5.43 -6.06
N ILE A 38 14.51 4.70 -7.08
CA ILE A 38 13.42 5.13 -7.96
C ILE A 38 12.20 4.27 -7.66
N ALA A 39 11.10 4.91 -7.26
CA ALA A 39 9.88 4.20 -6.90
C ALA A 39 8.63 4.94 -7.38
N PHE A 40 7.66 4.18 -7.89
CA PHE A 40 6.32 4.65 -8.23
C PHE A 40 5.35 4.18 -7.14
N LEU A 41 4.74 5.11 -6.43
CA LEU A 41 3.98 4.83 -5.19
C LEU A 41 2.56 5.36 -5.34
N PHE A 42 1.55 4.51 -5.15
CA PHE A 42 0.14 4.88 -5.24
C PHE A 42 -0.78 3.85 -4.58
N GLY A 43 -2.02 4.20 -4.26
CA GLY A 43 -3.09 3.28 -3.83
C GLY A 43 -4.33 3.44 -4.70
N ASP A 44 -5.26 2.47 -4.62
CA ASP A 44 -6.64 2.64 -5.09
C ASP A 44 -6.75 2.79 -6.63
N LEU A 45 -6.00 1.96 -7.37
CA LEU A 45 -5.94 2.03 -8.84
C LEU A 45 -7.25 1.54 -9.48
N GLY A 46 -7.67 0.33 -9.12
CA GLY A 46 -8.73 -0.39 -9.82
C GLY A 46 -8.40 -0.76 -11.26
N THR A 47 -9.41 -1.26 -11.97
CA THR A 47 -9.27 -1.70 -13.36
C THR A 47 -10.37 -1.13 -14.22
N TYR A 48 -10.03 -0.75 -15.45
CA TYR A 48 -10.99 -0.35 -16.47
C TYR A 48 -11.36 -1.53 -17.37
N VAL A 49 -12.61 -1.55 -17.86
CA VAL A 49 -13.03 -2.47 -18.92
C VAL A 49 -13.85 -1.70 -19.97
N PRO A 50 -13.70 -1.99 -21.28
CA PRO A 50 -14.28 -1.19 -22.35
C PRO A 50 -15.74 -1.52 -22.67
N TYR A 51 -16.45 -2.18 -21.76
CA TYR A 51 -17.83 -2.61 -21.96
C TYR A 51 -18.70 -2.33 -20.72
N ASN A 52 -20.01 -2.28 -20.93
CA ASN A 52 -20.96 -1.95 -19.88
C ASN A 52 -21.02 -3.05 -18.82
N THR A 53 -20.94 -2.65 -17.55
CA THR A 53 -21.09 -3.53 -16.39
C THR A 53 -22.08 -2.91 -15.40
N TYR A 54 -22.50 -3.66 -14.38
CA TYR A 54 -23.45 -3.18 -13.38
C TYR A 54 -22.84 -2.20 -12.35
N PHE A 55 -21.51 -2.05 -12.35
CA PHE A 55 -20.77 -1.22 -11.42
C PHE A 55 -19.74 -0.39 -12.17
N ARG A 56 -19.18 0.64 -11.55
CA ARG A 56 -18.17 1.48 -12.20
C ARG A 56 -16.84 0.74 -12.25
N THR A 57 -16.16 0.85 -13.39
CA THR A 57 -14.74 0.46 -13.58
C THR A 57 -13.92 1.72 -13.91
N PRO A 58 -12.92 2.11 -13.11
CA PRO A 58 -12.23 3.40 -13.24
C PRO A 58 -11.39 3.52 -14.52
N GLN A 59 -11.84 4.30 -15.50
CA GLN A 59 -11.07 4.58 -16.73
C GLN A 59 -9.77 5.34 -16.44
N GLU A 60 -9.75 6.12 -15.36
CA GLU A 60 -8.64 6.91 -14.88
C GLU A 60 -7.42 6.03 -14.53
N SER A 61 -7.67 4.77 -14.13
CA SER A 61 -6.62 3.79 -13.86
C SER A 61 -5.67 3.58 -15.05
N LEU A 62 -6.20 3.66 -16.29
CA LEU A 62 -5.40 3.58 -17.52
C LEU A 62 -4.39 4.73 -17.63
N SER A 63 -4.75 5.93 -17.15
CA SER A 63 -3.87 7.09 -17.20
C SER A 63 -2.68 6.91 -16.26
N THR A 64 -2.91 6.40 -15.05
CA THR A 64 -1.84 6.11 -14.09
C THR A 64 -0.86 5.10 -14.65
N VAL A 65 -1.33 3.99 -15.20
CA VAL A 65 -0.46 2.98 -15.85
C VAL A 65 0.31 3.58 -17.04
N LYS A 66 -0.36 4.37 -17.89
CA LYS A 66 0.28 5.04 -19.03
C LYS A 66 1.43 5.96 -18.60
N TRP A 67 1.24 6.76 -17.56
CA TRP A 67 2.27 7.68 -17.09
C TRP A 67 3.44 6.97 -16.43
N ILE A 68 3.17 5.92 -15.64
CA ILE A 68 4.23 5.07 -15.08
C ILE A 68 5.04 4.41 -16.20
N LEU A 69 4.38 3.86 -17.22
CA LEU A 69 5.05 3.26 -18.36
C LEU A 69 5.97 4.25 -19.10
N ARG A 70 5.47 5.46 -19.36
CA ARG A 70 6.28 6.53 -19.97
C ARG A 70 7.55 6.80 -19.17
N ASP A 71 7.41 6.92 -17.85
CA ASP A 71 8.52 7.28 -16.97
C ASP A 71 9.51 6.13 -16.84
N LEU A 72 9.04 4.88 -16.72
CA LEU A 72 9.87 3.67 -16.74
C LEU A 72 10.70 3.57 -18.03
N GLN A 73 10.10 3.86 -19.18
CA GLN A 73 10.82 3.85 -20.47
C GLN A 73 11.93 4.92 -20.52
N ALA A 74 11.81 6.00 -19.76
CA ALA A 74 12.84 7.03 -19.65
C ALA A 74 13.98 6.68 -18.69
N LEU A 75 13.86 5.60 -17.89
CA LEU A 75 14.88 5.20 -16.90
C LEU A 75 16.07 4.43 -17.49
N ASN A 76 16.00 4.02 -18.76
CA ASN A 76 16.98 3.14 -19.40
C ASN A 76 17.17 1.81 -18.63
N ASP A 77 18.34 1.60 -18.03
CA ASP A 77 18.70 0.41 -17.24
C ASP A 77 18.72 0.69 -15.72
N LYS A 78 18.17 1.81 -15.26
CA LYS A 78 18.08 2.08 -13.82
C LYS A 78 17.02 1.17 -13.16
N PRO A 79 17.34 0.51 -12.03
CA PRO A 79 16.36 -0.27 -11.30
C PRO A 79 15.28 0.64 -10.71
N ALA A 80 14.03 0.20 -10.81
CA ALA A 80 12.87 0.86 -10.19
C ALA A 80 11.99 -0.18 -9.50
N ILE A 81 11.12 0.30 -8.61
CA ILE A 81 10.05 -0.51 -8.02
C ILE A 81 8.70 0.19 -8.16
N ILE A 82 7.63 -0.59 -8.20
CA ILE A 82 6.26 -0.09 -8.09
C ILE A 82 5.68 -0.56 -6.76
N SER A 83 5.02 0.33 -6.03
CA SER A 83 4.33 0.04 -4.78
C SER A 83 2.87 0.47 -4.89
N HIS A 84 1.97 -0.51 -4.86
CA HIS A 84 0.53 -0.34 -4.94
C HIS A 84 -0.13 -0.69 -3.59
N ILE A 85 -0.46 0.33 -2.80
CA ILE A 85 -0.77 0.18 -1.37
C ILE A 85 -2.25 -0.10 -1.07
N GLY A 86 -2.78 -1.17 -1.66
CA GLY A 86 -4.13 -1.71 -1.39
C GLY A 86 -5.21 -1.15 -2.30
N ASP A 87 -6.38 -1.80 -2.24
CA ASP A 87 -7.54 -1.59 -3.10
C ASP A 87 -7.16 -1.70 -4.59
N ILE A 88 -6.79 -2.93 -4.95
CA ILE A 88 -5.95 -3.21 -6.11
C ILE A 88 -6.76 -3.16 -7.40
N SER A 89 -7.70 -4.09 -7.54
CA SER A 89 -8.50 -4.28 -8.76
C SER A 89 -9.95 -3.82 -8.57
N TYR A 90 -10.41 -3.72 -7.32
CA TYR A 90 -11.83 -3.67 -6.96
C TYR A 90 -12.65 -4.82 -7.56
N ALA A 91 -12.05 -6.01 -7.72
CA ALA A 91 -12.74 -7.19 -8.21
C ALA A 91 -13.93 -7.59 -7.33
N LYS A 92 -13.79 -7.54 -5.99
CA LYS A 92 -14.88 -7.66 -5.01
C LYS A 92 -15.81 -8.84 -5.28
N GLY A 93 -15.24 -10.00 -5.61
CA GLY A 93 -15.95 -11.25 -5.90
C GLY A 93 -16.20 -11.51 -7.39
N TYR A 94 -16.03 -10.52 -8.26
CA TYR A 94 -16.09 -10.69 -9.71
C TYR A 94 -14.71 -11.07 -10.25
N ALA A 95 -14.37 -12.35 -10.14
CA ALA A 95 -13.02 -12.87 -10.40
C ALA A 95 -12.40 -12.47 -11.76
N TRP A 96 -13.23 -12.27 -12.80
CA TRP A 96 -12.78 -11.86 -14.14
C TRP A 96 -12.15 -10.46 -14.17
N LEU A 97 -12.45 -9.58 -13.21
CA LEU A 97 -11.80 -8.27 -13.09
C LEU A 97 -10.34 -8.37 -12.67
N TRP A 98 -9.95 -9.42 -11.93
CA TRP A 98 -8.55 -9.65 -11.64
C TRP A 98 -7.75 -9.88 -12.92
N ASP A 99 -8.32 -10.59 -13.89
CA ASP A 99 -7.62 -10.92 -15.13
C ASP A 99 -7.44 -9.66 -15.99
N HIS A 100 -8.47 -8.81 -16.10
CA HIS A 100 -8.33 -7.49 -16.73
C HIS A 100 -7.36 -6.57 -15.99
N PHE A 101 -7.32 -6.61 -14.66
CA PHE A 101 -6.35 -5.86 -13.90
C PHE A 101 -4.91 -6.28 -14.27
N PHE A 102 -4.64 -7.58 -14.36
CA PHE A 102 -3.32 -8.09 -14.74
C PHE A 102 -2.95 -7.74 -16.18
N GLU A 103 -3.90 -7.82 -17.13
CA GLU A 103 -3.70 -7.33 -18.50
C GLU A 103 -3.37 -5.82 -18.51
N GLN A 104 -4.09 -5.03 -17.71
CA GLN A 104 -3.91 -3.59 -17.64
C GLN A 104 -2.52 -3.21 -17.11
N ILE A 105 -2.03 -3.88 -16.06
CA ILE A 105 -0.71 -3.57 -15.48
C ILE A 105 0.46 -4.32 -16.14
N GLU A 106 0.21 -5.30 -17.01
CA GLU A 106 1.26 -6.10 -17.65
C GLU A 106 2.41 -5.26 -18.22
N PRO A 107 2.17 -4.13 -18.95
CA PRO A 107 3.27 -3.34 -19.52
C PRO A 107 4.28 -2.81 -18.50
N ILE A 108 3.84 -2.57 -17.26
CA ILE A 108 4.69 -2.07 -16.17
C ILE A 108 5.15 -3.21 -15.23
N ALA A 109 4.30 -4.19 -14.96
CA ALA A 109 4.57 -5.27 -14.01
C ALA A 109 5.43 -6.40 -14.58
N ALA A 110 5.44 -6.60 -15.90
CA ALA A 110 6.32 -7.59 -16.55
C ALA A 110 7.78 -7.12 -16.63
N SER A 111 8.04 -5.82 -16.48
CA SER A 111 9.38 -5.24 -16.60
C SER A 111 9.92 -4.64 -15.30
N THR A 112 9.06 -4.44 -14.30
CA THR A 112 9.40 -3.78 -13.03
C THR A 112 8.75 -4.52 -11.87
N PRO A 113 9.49 -4.81 -10.78
CA PRO A 113 8.92 -5.42 -9.57
C PRO A 113 7.71 -4.63 -9.04
N TYR A 114 6.57 -5.30 -8.94
CA TYR A 114 5.29 -4.73 -8.52
C TYR A 114 4.90 -5.24 -7.13
N HIS A 115 5.10 -4.40 -6.12
CA HIS A 115 4.82 -4.67 -4.72
C HIS A 115 3.44 -4.17 -4.31
N VAL A 116 2.77 -4.88 -3.41
CA VAL A 116 1.40 -4.57 -2.99
C VAL A 116 1.23 -4.56 -1.47
N CYS A 117 0.35 -3.71 -0.96
CA CYS A 117 -0.33 -3.93 0.33
C CYS A 117 -1.71 -4.53 0.09
N ILE A 118 -2.26 -5.21 1.08
CA ILE A 118 -3.66 -5.62 1.06
C ILE A 118 -4.54 -4.47 1.54
N GLY A 119 -5.64 -4.19 0.82
CA GLY A 119 -6.67 -3.23 1.21
C GLY A 119 -7.98 -3.90 1.63
N ASN A 120 -8.97 -3.09 1.99
CA ASN A 120 -10.27 -3.59 2.41
C ASN A 120 -11.06 -4.24 1.27
N HIS A 121 -10.87 -3.79 0.01
CA HIS A 121 -11.48 -4.43 -1.15
C HIS A 121 -10.86 -5.78 -1.53
N GLU A 122 -9.72 -6.14 -0.93
CA GLU A 122 -9.18 -7.49 -1.01
C GLU A 122 -9.58 -8.35 0.19
N TYR A 123 -9.67 -7.77 1.40
CA TYR A 123 -9.78 -8.54 2.63
C TYR A 123 -11.21 -8.58 3.23
N ASP A 124 -11.88 -7.43 3.41
CA ASP A 124 -13.02 -7.24 4.34
C ASP A 124 -14.23 -8.16 4.10
N TRP A 125 -14.52 -9.00 5.10
CA TRP A 125 -15.66 -9.93 5.08
C TRP A 125 -16.11 -10.40 6.49
N PRO A 126 -17.41 -10.73 6.69
CA PRO A 126 -17.92 -11.18 7.99
C PRO A 126 -17.28 -12.44 8.60
N SER A 127 -16.57 -13.28 7.83
CA SER A 127 -15.92 -14.51 8.36
C SER A 127 -14.49 -14.33 8.85
N GLN A 128 -13.92 -13.13 8.79
CA GLN A 128 -12.51 -12.93 9.17
C GLN A 128 -12.23 -13.25 10.65
N PRO A 129 -11.03 -13.76 10.98
CA PRO A 129 -10.71 -14.22 12.32
C PRO A 129 -10.48 -13.10 13.33
N TRP A 130 -10.02 -11.93 12.89
CA TRP A 130 -9.68 -10.82 13.79
C TRP A 130 -10.74 -9.72 13.78
N LYS A 131 -11.49 -9.61 14.88
CA LYS A 131 -12.67 -8.74 14.99
C LYS A 131 -12.85 -8.17 16.39
N PRO A 132 -11.90 -7.35 16.89
CA PRO A 132 -12.09 -6.68 18.16
C PRO A 132 -13.30 -5.74 18.08
N SER A 133 -13.92 -5.44 19.23
CA SER A 133 -15.14 -4.63 19.29
C SER A 133 -14.98 -3.25 18.64
N TRP A 134 -13.79 -2.64 18.75
CA TRP A 134 -13.47 -1.36 18.12
C TRP A 134 -13.42 -1.43 16.59
N ALA A 135 -13.15 -2.61 16.03
CA ALA A 135 -13.03 -2.81 14.60
C ALA A 135 -14.27 -3.44 13.96
N ALA A 136 -15.32 -3.73 14.73
CA ALA A 136 -16.52 -4.37 14.23
C ALA A 136 -17.19 -3.59 13.08
N LYS A 137 -17.06 -2.26 13.04
CA LYS A 137 -17.59 -1.42 11.94
C LYS A 137 -16.68 -1.36 10.71
N VAL A 138 -15.43 -1.79 10.86
CA VAL A 138 -14.42 -1.82 9.80
C VAL A 138 -14.44 -3.23 9.17
N TYR A 139 -14.16 -4.27 9.95
CA TYR A 139 -13.96 -5.65 9.47
C TYR A 139 -15.23 -6.53 9.41
N ASN A 140 -16.41 -6.00 9.76
CA ASN A 140 -17.68 -6.65 9.38
C ASN A 140 -18.25 -6.11 8.06
N GLY A 141 -17.47 -5.29 7.35
CA GLY A 141 -17.79 -4.85 6.01
C GLY A 141 -17.92 -6.01 5.03
N LYS A 142 -18.42 -5.68 3.83
CA LYS A 142 -18.50 -6.59 2.69
C LYS A 142 -17.67 -6.06 1.52
N ASP A 143 -16.69 -5.22 1.81
CA ASP A 143 -15.95 -4.47 0.81
C ASP A 143 -15.20 -5.43 -0.13
N GLY A 144 -14.67 -6.54 0.39
CA GLY A 144 -14.01 -7.57 -0.40
C GLY A 144 -14.96 -8.49 -1.18
N GLY A 145 -16.28 -8.34 -1.05
CA GLY A 145 -17.26 -9.11 -1.84
C GLY A 145 -17.16 -10.64 -1.73
N GLY A 146 -16.62 -11.14 -0.61
CA GLY A 146 -16.44 -12.57 -0.36
C GLY A 146 -15.05 -13.10 -0.70
N GLU A 147 -14.13 -12.27 -1.19
CA GLU A 147 -12.77 -12.69 -1.55
C GLU A 147 -11.90 -13.05 -0.34
N CYS A 148 -12.11 -12.41 0.81
CA CYS A 148 -11.47 -12.74 2.09
C CYS A 148 -9.92 -12.82 2.02
N GLY A 149 -9.30 -12.01 1.16
CA GLY A 149 -7.85 -11.98 0.92
C GLY A 149 -7.31 -13.11 0.04
N VAL A 150 -8.15 -14.04 -0.44
CA VAL A 150 -7.70 -15.22 -1.18
C VAL A 150 -7.09 -14.85 -2.54
N PRO A 151 -7.76 -14.09 -3.44
CA PRO A 151 -7.17 -13.72 -4.73
C PRO A 151 -5.88 -12.91 -4.56
N TYR A 152 -5.85 -11.97 -3.62
CA TYR A 152 -4.63 -11.24 -3.25
C TYR A 152 -3.47 -12.20 -2.90
N SER A 153 -3.74 -13.18 -2.04
CA SER A 153 -2.73 -14.10 -1.52
C SER A 153 -2.16 -15.06 -2.57
N ILE A 154 -2.97 -15.42 -3.57
CA ILE A 154 -2.57 -16.38 -4.62
C ILE A 154 -2.02 -15.70 -5.88
N LYS A 155 -2.54 -14.51 -6.23
CA LYS A 155 -2.15 -13.81 -7.47
C LYS A 155 -0.89 -12.97 -7.30
N PHE A 156 -0.55 -12.56 -6.07
CA PHE A 156 0.70 -11.85 -5.77
C PHE A 156 1.71 -12.72 -5.01
N ARG A 157 3.00 -12.41 -5.19
CA ARG A 157 4.11 -13.05 -4.46
C ARG A 157 5.03 -11.98 -3.88
N MET A 158 4.90 -11.74 -2.58
CA MET A 158 5.69 -10.75 -1.86
C MET A 158 6.78 -11.41 -1.01
N PRO A 159 7.88 -10.69 -0.68
CA PRO A 159 8.99 -11.23 0.12
C PRO A 159 8.62 -11.27 1.61
N GLY A 160 7.66 -12.11 2.00
CA GLY A 160 7.22 -12.29 3.38
C GLY A 160 6.65 -13.69 3.62
N ASN A 161 6.51 -14.05 4.88
CA ASN A 161 5.98 -15.35 5.32
C ASN A 161 4.75 -15.23 6.22
N SER A 162 4.14 -14.04 6.28
CA SER A 162 2.89 -13.81 6.98
C SER A 162 1.81 -14.76 6.47
N SER A 163 1.09 -15.40 7.40
CA SER A 163 0.03 -16.35 7.11
C SER A 163 -1.07 -16.24 8.14
N LEU A 164 -2.30 -15.94 7.72
CA LEU A 164 -3.46 -15.91 8.60
C LEU A 164 -4.63 -16.72 8.00
N PRO A 165 -5.39 -17.47 8.83
CA PRO A 165 -6.57 -18.17 8.36
C PRO A 165 -7.61 -17.22 7.75
N THR A 166 -8.27 -17.66 6.68
CA THR A 166 -9.34 -16.88 6.03
C THR A 166 -10.69 -16.97 6.75
N GLY A 167 -10.80 -17.89 7.74
CA GLY A 167 -12.07 -18.25 8.36
C GLY A 167 -12.98 -19.07 7.44
N THR A 168 -12.44 -19.63 6.35
CA THR A 168 -13.13 -20.48 5.37
C THR A 168 -12.30 -21.74 5.08
N ASN A 169 -12.76 -22.60 4.17
CA ASN A 169 -11.98 -23.75 3.68
C ASN A 169 -10.91 -23.36 2.63
N ALA A 170 -10.80 -22.08 2.29
CA ALA A 170 -9.78 -21.59 1.37
C ALA A 170 -8.40 -21.57 2.05
N PRO A 171 -7.30 -21.64 1.26
CA PRO A 171 -5.95 -21.52 1.79
C PRO A 171 -5.75 -20.25 2.63
N ASP A 172 -4.88 -20.33 3.63
CA ASP A 172 -4.48 -19.19 4.43
C ASP A 172 -3.98 -18.03 3.57
N THR A 173 -4.25 -16.82 4.05
CA THR A 173 -3.75 -15.61 3.42
C THR A 173 -2.23 -15.55 3.47
N ARG A 174 -1.64 -14.79 2.54
CA ARG A 174 -0.19 -14.56 2.43
C ARG A 174 0.05 -13.11 2.06
N ASN A 175 1.31 -12.68 2.08
CA ASN A 175 1.74 -11.35 1.65
C ASN A 175 1.14 -10.19 2.47
N LEU A 176 0.74 -10.43 3.73
CA LEU A 176 0.01 -9.44 4.53
C LEU A 176 0.91 -8.30 5.02
N TYR A 177 2.10 -8.67 5.49
CA TYR A 177 3.14 -7.73 5.92
C TYR A 177 4.52 -8.31 5.60
N TYR A 178 5.42 -7.43 5.19
CA TYR A 178 6.78 -7.74 4.74
C TYR A 178 7.63 -6.47 4.62
N SER A 179 8.92 -6.62 4.32
CA SER A 179 9.82 -5.49 4.05
C SER A 179 10.83 -5.82 2.97
N LEU A 180 11.43 -4.77 2.38
CA LEU A 180 12.52 -4.89 1.42
C LEU A 180 13.35 -3.61 1.35
N ASP A 181 14.63 -3.77 1.02
CA ASP A 181 15.52 -2.63 0.72
C ASP A 181 15.54 -2.38 -0.79
N ALA A 182 15.44 -1.14 -1.24
CA ALA A 182 15.75 -0.79 -2.63
C ALA A 182 16.58 0.49 -2.63
N GLY A 183 17.84 0.39 -3.07
CA GLY A 183 18.83 1.44 -2.92
C GLY A 183 18.94 1.93 -1.47
N VAL A 184 18.74 3.24 -1.28
CA VAL A 184 18.87 3.94 0.01
C VAL A 184 17.59 3.94 0.87
N VAL A 185 16.55 3.20 0.46
CA VAL A 185 15.26 3.16 1.15
C VAL A 185 14.96 1.74 1.63
N HIS A 186 14.59 1.63 2.89
CA HIS A 186 13.96 0.45 3.47
C HIS A 186 12.44 0.62 3.46
N PHE A 187 11.73 -0.23 2.73
CA PHE A 187 10.27 -0.21 2.63
C PHE A 187 9.66 -1.24 3.57
N VAL A 188 8.69 -0.80 4.36
CA VAL A 188 7.91 -1.66 5.26
C VAL A 188 6.46 -1.65 4.80
N TYR A 189 5.88 -2.84 4.61
CA TYR A 189 4.52 -3.06 4.16
C TYR A 189 3.72 -3.70 5.29
N MET A 190 2.57 -3.11 5.63
CA MET A 190 1.64 -3.66 6.61
C MET A 190 0.27 -3.96 5.99
N SER A 191 -0.48 -4.84 6.64
CA SER A 191 -1.90 -5.03 6.43
C SER A 191 -2.67 -4.22 7.48
N THR A 192 -3.39 -3.21 7.02
CA THR A 192 -4.33 -2.47 7.88
C THR A 192 -5.61 -3.23 8.16
N GLU A 193 -5.79 -4.42 7.57
CA GLU A 193 -7.02 -5.22 7.68
C GLU A 193 -6.87 -6.41 8.66
N THR A 194 -5.72 -6.52 9.31
CA THR A 194 -5.38 -7.59 10.25
C THR A 194 -4.84 -7.02 11.55
N ASP A 195 -4.68 -7.85 12.58
CA ASP A 195 -4.25 -7.36 13.89
C ASP A 195 -2.88 -6.68 13.81
N PHE A 196 -2.83 -5.38 14.09
CA PHE A 196 -1.61 -4.58 14.18
C PHE A 196 -1.40 -4.02 15.59
N THR A 197 -2.24 -4.42 16.56
CA THR A 197 -2.15 -3.92 17.93
C THR A 197 -0.94 -4.49 18.66
N ARG A 198 -0.49 -3.80 19.71
CA ARG A 198 0.71 -4.18 20.46
C ARG A 198 0.62 -5.62 20.97
N GLY A 199 1.61 -6.43 20.60
CA GLY A 199 1.70 -7.85 20.97
C GLY A 199 1.21 -8.82 19.88
N SER A 200 0.51 -8.33 18.85
CA SER A 200 0.17 -9.13 17.66
C SER A 200 1.42 -9.54 16.87
N ASP A 201 1.31 -10.59 16.05
CA ASP A 201 2.40 -11.06 15.19
C ASP A 201 2.89 -9.98 14.23
N GLN A 202 1.96 -9.24 13.62
CA GLN A 202 2.29 -8.13 12.73
C GLN A 202 3.01 -6.99 13.47
N TYR A 203 2.53 -6.61 14.66
CA TYR A 203 3.18 -5.58 15.46
C TYR A 203 4.62 -5.99 15.82
N ASN A 204 4.80 -7.23 16.27
CA ASN A 204 6.10 -7.76 16.65
C ASN A 204 7.03 -7.85 15.43
N TYR A 205 6.51 -8.23 14.27
CA TYR A 205 7.23 -8.19 13.00
C TYR A 205 7.71 -6.77 12.67
N ILE A 206 6.79 -5.79 12.64
CA ILE A 206 7.10 -4.39 12.31
C ILE A 206 8.16 -3.85 13.27
N LYS A 207 7.99 -4.09 14.57
CA LYS A 207 8.96 -3.66 15.58
C LYS A 207 10.35 -4.25 15.31
N ALA A 208 10.45 -5.58 15.15
CA ALA A 208 11.73 -6.25 14.94
C ALA A 208 12.40 -5.84 13.60
N ASP A 209 11.60 -5.58 12.57
CA ASP A 209 12.08 -5.13 11.27
C ASP A 209 12.67 -3.71 11.36
N LEU A 210 11.95 -2.78 12.00
CA LEU A 210 12.41 -1.41 12.24
C LEU A 210 13.68 -1.35 13.11
N GLU A 211 13.78 -2.21 14.14
CA GLU A 211 14.97 -2.34 14.99
C GLU A 211 16.22 -2.79 14.21
N ARG A 212 16.04 -3.50 13.09
CA ARG A 212 17.13 -4.10 12.32
C ARG A 212 17.61 -3.22 11.15
N VAL A 213 16.95 -2.10 10.90
CA VAL A 213 17.31 -1.19 9.79
C VAL A 213 18.72 -0.64 9.97
N ASN A 214 19.61 -0.92 9.02
CA ASN A 214 20.93 -0.31 8.98
C ASN A 214 20.85 1.07 8.32
N ARG A 215 20.70 2.12 9.15
CA ARG A 215 20.56 3.51 8.70
C ARG A 215 21.76 4.07 7.92
N SER A 216 22.94 3.46 8.02
CA SER A 216 24.09 3.84 7.19
C SER A 216 23.97 3.35 5.74
N ARG A 217 23.15 2.31 5.50
CA ARG A 217 22.86 1.78 4.16
C ARG A 217 21.53 2.30 3.62
N THR A 218 20.47 2.20 4.42
CA THR A 218 19.12 2.68 4.11
C THR A 218 18.76 3.80 5.08
N PRO A 219 19.23 5.03 4.86
CA PRO A 219 18.93 6.16 5.75
C PRO A 219 17.43 6.47 5.81
N PHE A 220 16.70 6.19 4.73
CA PHE A 220 15.26 6.45 4.65
C PHE A 220 14.45 5.18 4.95
N VAL A 221 13.40 5.32 5.76
CA VAL A 221 12.40 4.26 5.98
C VAL A 221 11.05 4.75 5.52
N VAL A 222 10.47 4.03 4.56
CA VAL A 222 9.12 4.30 4.03
C VAL A 222 8.19 3.21 4.53
N PHE A 223 7.29 3.57 5.44
CA PHE A 223 6.26 2.70 5.96
C PHE A 223 4.98 2.84 5.13
N GLN A 224 4.30 1.73 4.85
CA GLN A 224 3.16 1.69 3.92
C GLN A 224 2.04 0.81 4.47
N GLY A 225 0.82 1.36 4.50
CA GLY A 225 -0.41 0.64 4.82
C GLY A 225 -1.55 1.17 3.96
N HIS A 226 -2.69 0.49 3.94
CA HIS A 226 -3.81 0.92 3.11
C HIS A 226 -4.66 2.00 3.80
N ARG A 227 -5.34 1.68 4.91
CA ARG A 227 -6.15 2.66 5.66
C ARG A 227 -5.26 3.73 6.35
N PRO A 228 -5.57 5.03 6.25
CA PRO A 228 -4.66 6.09 6.69
C PRO A 228 -4.66 6.33 8.19
N MET A 229 -3.48 6.51 8.79
CA MET A 229 -3.34 6.97 10.19
C MET A 229 -3.79 8.41 10.37
N TYR A 230 -3.41 9.28 9.42
CA TYR A 230 -3.84 10.67 9.40
C TYR A 230 -4.49 10.97 8.06
N THR A 231 -5.68 11.57 8.09
CA THR A 231 -6.36 12.09 6.91
C THR A 231 -7.33 13.21 7.31
N SER A 232 -7.65 14.10 6.38
CA SER A 232 -8.71 15.09 6.55
C SER A 232 -10.12 14.52 6.36
N SER A 233 -10.26 13.23 5.99
CA SER A 233 -11.56 12.55 5.88
C SER A 233 -12.25 12.42 7.25
N ASN A 234 -13.54 12.72 7.30
CA ASN A 234 -14.39 12.59 8.49
C ASN A 234 -15.14 11.25 8.55
N GLU A 235 -14.73 10.25 7.76
CA GLU A 235 -15.37 8.95 7.72
C GLU A 235 -15.35 8.27 9.10
N ALA A 236 -16.55 8.11 9.68
CA ALA A 236 -16.71 7.71 11.07
C ALA A 236 -16.25 6.26 11.33
N LYS A 237 -16.30 5.38 10.33
CA LYS A 237 -15.82 4.00 10.45
C LYS A 237 -14.29 3.96 10.65
N ASP A 238 -13.56 4.87 10.01
CA ASP A 238 -12.09 4.89 10.06
C ASP A 238 -11.55 5.61 11.29
N ALA A 239 -12.35 6.44 11.95
CA ALA A 239 -11.92 7.18 13.14
C ALA A 239 -11.39 6.24 14.24
N ALA A 240 -12.10 5.16 14.55
CA ALA A 240 -11.65 4.19 15.55
C ALA A 240 -10.35 3.48 15.12
N HIS A 241 -10.22 3.16 13.83
CA HIS A 241 -9.04 2.52 13.26
C HIS A 241 -7.80 3.41 13.36
N ARG A 242 -7.95 4.70 13.06
CA ARG A 242 -6.90 5.73 13.23
C ARG A 242 -6.41 5.82 14.67
N GLU A 243 -7.31 5.88 15.63
CA GLU A 243 -6.93 5.95 17.05
C GLU A 243 -6.11 4.72 17.47
N GLN A 244 -6.44 3.52 16.98
CA GLN A 244 -5.65 2.32 17.26
C GLN A 244 -4.26 2.38 16.63
N MET A 245 -4.14 2.86 15.38
CA MET A 245 -2.83 3.05 14.75
C MET A 245 -1.98 4.09 15.48
N ILE A 246 -2.56 5.21 15.91
CA ILE A 246 -1.86 6.23 16.71
C ILE A 246 -1.42 5.63 18.05
N GLN A 247 -2.28 4.88 18.73
CA GLN A 247 -1.95 4.27 20.02
C GLN A 247 -0.84 3.22 19.92
N HIS A 248 -0.86 2.38 18.89
CA HIS A 248 0.02 1.22 18.79
C HIS A 248 1.25 1.47 17.92
N LEU A 249 1.10 2.05 16.73
CA LEU A 249 2.15 2.13 15.72
C LEU A 249 2.93 3.46 15.73
N GLU A 250 2.27 4.60 16.00
CA GLU A 250 2.97 5.90 16.05
C GLU A 250 4.19 5.91 16.99
N PRO A 251 4.14 5.30 18.21
CA PRO A 251 5.32 5.21 19.06
C PRO A 251 6.51 4.51 18.40
N LEU A 252 6.27 3.41 17.67
CA LEU A 252 7.32 2.70 16.92
C LEU A 252 7.88 3.57 15.80
N PHE A 253 7.02 4.32 15.11
CA PHE A 253 7.45 5.17 14.00
C PHE A 253 8.37 6.29 14.47
N VAL A 254 8.03 6.91 15.60
CA VAL A 254 8.82 7.98 16.22
C VAL A 254 10.11 7.41 16.81
N GLU A 255 10.04 6.30 17.55
CA GLU A 255 11.20 5.68 18.21
C GLU A 255 12.26 5.23 17.19
N HIS A 256 11.82 4.61 16.10
CA HIS A 256 12.73 4.08 15.08
C HIS A 256 13.01 5.05 13.93
N GLY A 257 12.45 6.27 13.93
CA GLY A 257 12.74 7.30 12.93
C GLY A 257 12.21 6.96 11.52
N VAL A 258 10.95 6.51 11.42
CA VAL A 258 10.28 6.35 10.12
C VAL A 258 10.25 7.70 9.40
N THR A 259 10.64 7.70 8.12
CA THR A 259 10.78 8.93 7.34
C THR A 259 9.46 9.39 6.76
N LEU A 260 8.75 8.44 6.13
CA LEU A 260 7.53 8.67 5.40
C LEU A 260 6.56 7.54 5.71
N ALA A 261 5.32 7.88 6.00
CA ALA A 261 4.22 6.93 6.18
C ALA A 261 3.18 7.18 5.08
N LEU A 262 2.99 6.20 4.20
CA LEU A 262 2.12 6.27 3.04
C LEU A 262 0.84 5.47 3.26
N TRP A 263 -0.26 6.06 2.79
CA TRP A 263 -1.60 5.53 2.99
C TRP A 263 -2.43 5.64 1.71
N GLY A 264 -3.31 4.68 1.44
CA GLY A 264 -4.32 4.71 0.38
C GLY A 264 -5.70 5.04 0.95
N HIS A 265 -6.72 4.30 0.49
CA HIS A 265 -8.11 4.24 0.96
C HIS A 265 -8.95 5.49 0.70
N ILE A 266 -8.36 6.65 0.96
CA ILE A 266 -9.01 7.94 0.74
C ILE A 266 -8.59 8.42 -0.64
N HIS A 267 -9.55 8.53 -1.56
CA HIS A 267 -9.28 8.68 -2.99
C HIS A 267 -8.89 10.11 -3.39
N ARG A 268 -7.76 10.59 -2.85
CA ARG A 268 -7.14 11.89 -3.14
C ARG A 268 -5.69 11.91 -2.63
N TYR A 269 -5.01 13.02 -2.92
CA TYR A 269 -3.69 13.31 -2.36
C TYR A 269 -3.81 14.20 -1.13
N GLU A 270 -3.18 13.82 -0.03
CA GLU A 270 -2.98 14.66 1.16
C GLU A 270 -1.52 14.54 1.63
N ARG A 271 -0.92 15.65 2.06
CA ARG A 271 0.41 15.62 2.67
C ARG A 271 0.41 16.46 3.93
N PHE A 272 0.83 15.86 5.02
CA PHE A 272 0.93 16.51 6.31
C PHE A 272 2.37 16.95 6.60
N CYS A 273 2.52 17.86 7.57
CA CYS A 273 3.79 18.08 8.25
C CYS A 273 4.27 16.79 8.94
N PRO A 274 5.48 16.76 9.52
CA PRO A 274 5.85 15.75 10.52
C PRO A 274 4.81 15.74 11.66
N MET A 275 4.06 14.65 11.79
CA MET A 275 2.90 14.57 12.70
C MET A 275 3.18 13.66 13.89
N LYS A 276 2.84 14.12 15.09
CA LYS A 276 2.79 13.29 16.30
C LYS A 276 1.56 13.65 17.12
N SER A 277 0.73 12.67 17.43
CA SER A 277 -0.47 12.81 18.26
C SER A 277 -1.32 14.02 17.81
N TYR A 278 -1.66 14.07 16.52
CA TYR A 278 -2.40 15.14 15.85
C TYR A 278 -1.76 16.55 15.88
N ARG A 279 -0.46 16.66 16.14
CA ARG A 279 0.26 17.94 16.14
C ARG A 279 1.40 17.94 15.12
N CYS A 280 1.50 19.03 14.37
CA CYS A 280 2.70 19.31 13.60
C CYS A 280 3.88 19.54 14.53
N LEU A 281 4.97 18.82 14.32
CA LEU A 281 6.24 19.12 14.95
C LEU A 281 6.93 20.24 14.16
N ASN A 282 7.40 21.27 14.86
CA ASN A 282 8.16 22.36 14.25
C ASN A 282 9.55 21.86 13.87
N THR A 283 9.77 21.55 12.60
CA THR A 283 11.09 21.18 12.06
C THR A 283 11.77 22.44 11.54
N SER A 284 12.16 23.34 12.43
CA SER A 284 12.90 24.53 12.03
C SER A 284 14.33 24.14 11.62
N SER A 285 14.65 24.40 10.35
CA SER A 285 15.99 24.59 9.78
C SER A 285 16.88 23.40 9.38
N SER A 286 16.55 22.15 9.68
CA SER A 286 17.25 21.03 9.06
C SER A 286 16.45 19.76 9.24
N PHE A 287 16.33 18.91 8.21
CA PHE A 287 15.78 17.56 8.32
C PHE A 287 16.70 16.63 9.18
N VAL A 288 17.24 17.15 10.29
CA VAL A 288 17.98 16.39 11.29
C VAL A 288 16.96 15.62 12.10
N TYR A 289 16.92 14.30 11.89
CA TYR A 289 16.08 13.35 12.61
C TYR A 289 16.47 13.35 14.10
N PRO A 290 15.66 14.01 14.93
CA PRO A 290 14.75 13.26 15.80
C PRO A 290 13.31 13.81 15.67
N GLY A 291 12.68 13.59 14.51
CA GLY A 291 11.31 13.99 14.21
C GLY A 291 10.34 12.81 14.06
N ALA A 292 9.05 13.11 13.94
CA ALA A 292 8.01 12.14 13.59
C ALA A 292 7.89 12.01 12.06
N PRO A 293 7.33 10.91 11.52
CA PRO A 293 7.15 10.74 10.07
C PRO A 293 6.29 11.83 9.44
N VAL A 294 6.58 12.13 8.18
CA VAL A 294 5.62 12.79 7.28
C VAL A 294 4.58 11.77 6.85
N HIS A 295 3.30 12.11 6.96
CA HIS A 295 2.21 11.26 6.48
C HIS A 295 1.70 11.76 5.13
N VAL A 296 1.47 10.85 4.19
CA VAL A 296 0.92 11.17 2.87
C VAL A 296 -0.15 10.16 2.50
N VAL A 297 -1.31 10.67 2.10
CA VAL A 297 -2.38 9.89 1.48
C VAL A 297 -2.17 9.95 -0.03
N ILE A 298 -2.10 8.79 -0.68
CA ILE A 298 -1.81 8.61 -2.11
C ILE A 298 -2.83 7.70 -2.81
N GLY A 299 -4.09 7.70 -2.36
CA GLY A 299 -5.17 6.87 -2.92
C GLY A 299 -5.80 7.39 -4.22
N MET A 300 -5.10 8.23 -4.98
CA MET A 300 -5.67 8.93 -6.13
C MET A 300 -5.41 8.24 -7.48
N ALA A 301 -5.09 6.94 -7.50
CA ALA A 301 -4.57 6.28 -8.70
C ALA A 301 -5.62 5.98 -9.77
N GLY A 302 -6.90 5.86 -9.41
CA GLY A 302 -7.95 5.67 -10.42
C GLY A 302 -9.36 5.61 -9.88
N GLN A 303 -9.59 5.04 -8.69
CA GLN A 303 -10.93 4.92 -8.15
C GLN A 303 -11.58 6.30 -7.88
N ASP A 304 -12.91 6.33 -7.88
CA ASP A 304 -13.77 7.51 -7.69
C ASP A 304 -13.25 8.52 -6.67
N PHE A 305 -13.08 9.78 -7.10
CA PHE A 305 -12.59 10.85 -6.25
C PHE A 305 -13.46 11.08 -5.00
N GLN A 306 -12.83 11.19 -3.84
CA GLN A 306 -13.49 11.52 -2.58
C GLN A 306 -13.32 13.03 -2.23
N PRO A 307 -14.41 13.82 -2.19
CA PRO A 307 -14.31 15.25 -1.94
C PRO A 307 -13.81 15.58 -0.53
N MET A 308 -13.11 16.70 -0.40
CA MET A 308 -12.79 17.28 0.91
C MET A 308 -14.07 17.75 1.59
N CYS A 309 -14.13 17.65 2.93
CA CYS A 309 -15.15 18.38 3.66
C CYS A 309 -14.98 19.89 3.39
N PRO A 310 -16.01 20.61 2.93
CA PRO A 310 -15.91 22.05 2.83
C PRO A 310 -15.69 22.64 4.22
N TYR A 311 -14.75 23.58 4.34
CA TYR A 311 -14.65 24.46 5.51
C TYR A 311 -15.97 25.24 5.65
N SER A 312 -16.99 24.69 6.33
CA SER A 312 -18.21 25.44 6.60
C SER A 312 -18.00 26.31 7.83
N LEU A 313 -18.00 27.63 7.64
CA LEU A 313 -18.02 28.68 8.67
C LEU A 313 -19.32 28.70 9.51
N SER A 314 -19.95 27.57 9.79
CA SER A 314 -21.13 27.49 10.66
C SER A 314 -20.83 26.61 11.87
N ARG A 315 -20.94 27.21 13.07
CA ARG A 315 -20.61 26.61 14.36
C ARG A 315 -21.45 25.37 14.75
N ASN A 316 -22.34 24.87 13.90
CA ASN A 316 -23.31 23.81 14.22
C ASN A 316 -23.45 22.71 13.13
N GLY A 317 -22.42 22.47 12.32
CA GLY A 317 -22.36 21.30 11.41
C GLY A 317 -21.42 20.19 11.94
N PRO A 318 -21.57 18.91 11.52
CA PRO A 318 -20.89 17.75 12.10
C PRO A 318 -19.38 17.65 11.83
N CYS A 319 -18.73 18.74 11.40
CA CYS A 319 -17.34 18.75 10.96
C CYS A 319 -16.54 19.80 11.75
N THR A 320 -15.81 19.36 12.77
CA THR A 320 -14.75 20.14 13.42
C THR A 320 -13.45 19.37 13.34
N VAL A 321 -12.58 19.73 12.38
CA VAL A 321 -11.15 19.40 12.44
C VAL A 321 -10.42 20.68 12.79
N ALA A 322 -9.93 20.75 14.03
CA ALA A 322 -9.10 21.85 14.50
C ALA A 322 -7.67 21.63 14.00
N ALA A 323 -7.35 22.14 12.82
CA ALA A 323 -5.98 22.49 12.45
C ALA A 323 -5.84 24.00 12.61
N SER A 324 -5.31 24.44 13.76
CA SER A 324 -4.99 25.84 13.98
C SER A 324 -3.84 26.24 13.06
N SER A 325 -4.13 27.18 12.17
CA SER A 325 -3.16 27.98 11.43
C SER A 325 -2.16 28.65 12.38
N VAL A 326 -0.86 28.40 12.20
CA VAL A 326 0.22 29.40 12.21
C VAL A 326 1.31 28.96 11.25
#